data_AF-I4YSB0-F1
#
_entry.id   AF-I4YSB0-F1
#
_cell.length_a   1.000
_cell.length_b   1.000
_cell.length_c   1.000
_cell.angle_alpha   90.00
_cell.angle_beta   90.00
_cell.angle_gamma   90.00
#
_symmetry.space_group_name_H-M   'P 1'
#
loop_
_entity.id
_entity.type
_entity.pdbx_description
1 polymer ?
#
loop_
_entity_poly.entity_id
_entity_poly.type
_entity_poly.pdbx_seq_one_letter_code
_entity_poly.pdbx_strand_id
1 'polypeptide(L)'
;MPLASVAAPLDQIIELAHEIIDECPSCAGTASEIAMWAKEIRERRPSREELTALVDATCPGLPADQRKQLIDGLRAFVRFAES
;
A
#
# COMPACT_ATOMS: atom_id res chain seq x y z
N MET A 1 11.52 2.57 26.61
CA MET A 1 11.81 2.51 25.16
C MET A 1 11.81 1.04 24.76
N PRO A 2 11.21 0.70 23.62
CA PRO A 2 12.05 0.58 22.45
C PRO A 2 11.59 1.51 21.34
N LEU A 3 12.57 1.96 20.56
CA LEU A 3 12.41 2.67 19.32
C LEU A 3 11.52 1.79 18.44
N ALA A 4 10.24 2.16 18.27
CA ALA A 4 9.52 1.73 17.10
C ALA A 4 10.40 2.18 15.94
N SER A 5 11.11 1.24 15.32
CA SER A 5 11.81 1.49 14.08
C SER A 5 10.83 2.26 13.22
N VAL A 6 11.17 3.49 12.87
CA VAL A 6 10.42 4.27 11.90
C VAL A 6 10.72 3.64 10.54
N ALA A 7 10.33 2.37 10.39
CA ALA A 7 10.31 1.70 9.12
C ALA A 7 9.31 2.51 8.28
N ALA A 8 9.72 2.86 7.06
CA ALA A 8 8.86 3.57 6.13
C ALA A 8 7.49 2.87 6.12
N PRO A 9 6.36 3.60 6.03
CA PRO A 9 5.03 2.99 6.17
C PRO A 9 4.79 1.75 5.29
N LEU A 10 5.50 1.63 4.15
CA LEU A 10 5.49 0.46 3.28
C LEU A 10 6.21 -0.77 3.86
N ASP A 11 7.35 -0.59 4.54
CA ASP A 11 8.06 -1.68 5.21
C ASP A 11 7.18 -2.30 6.32
N GLN A 12 6.46 -1.47 7.10
CA GLN A 12 5.53 -1.96 8.12
C GLN A 12 4.37 -2.75 7.52
N ILE A 13 3.84 -2.34 6.36
CA ILE A 13 2.78 -3.09 5.66
C ILE A 13 3.31 -4.43 5.15
N ILE A 14 4.53 -4.47 4.62
CA ILE A 14 5.17 -5.71 4.15
C ILE A 14 5.40 -6.66 5.33
N GLU A 15 5.90 -6.16 6.46
CA GLU A 15 6.09 -6.96 7.68
C GLU A 15 4.76 -7.50 8.22
N LEU A 16 3.74 -6.65 8.34
CA LEU A 16 2.42 -7.06 8.80
C LEU A 16 1.77 -8.10 7.87
N ALA A 17 1.93 -7.94 6.55
CA ALA A 17 1.43 -8.90 5.60
C ALA A 17 2.11 -10.27 5.75
N HIS A 18 3.41 -10.32 6.01
CA HIS A 18 4.12 -11.56 6.32
C HIS A 18 3.66 -12.19 7.64
N GLU A 19 3.40 -11.40 8.67
CA GLU A 19 2.82 -11.88 9.93
C GLU A 19 1.44 -12.52 9.70
N ILE A 20 0.57 -11.88 8.92
CA ILE A 20 -0.75 -12.42 8.56
C ILE A 20 -0.65 -13.74 7.78
N ILE A 21 0.37 -13.90 6.93
CA ILE A 21 0.60 -15.15 6.19
C ILE A 21 0.94 -16.29 7.16
N ASP A 22 1.77 -16.03 8.17
CA ASP A 22 2.19 -17.02 9.16
C ASP A 22 1.04 -17.42 10.10
N GLU A 23 0.25 -16.43 10.56
CA GLU A 23 -0.84 -16.66 11.51
C GLU A 23 -2.14 -17.14 10.86
N CYS A 24 -2.41 -16.76 9.62
CA CYS A 24 -3.65 -17.08 8.90
C CYS A 24 -3.37 -17.62 7.48
N PRO A 25 -3.21 -18.94 7.32
CA PRO A 25 -2.99 -19.57 6.01
C PRO A 25 -4.12 -19.30 5.00
N SER A 26 -5.37 -19.14 5.48
CA SER A 26 -6.50 -18.77 4.63
C SER A 26 -6.45 -17.32 4.14
N CYS A 27 -5.71 -16.45 4.84
CA CYS A 27 -5.50 -15.05 4.49
C CYS A 27 -4.25 -14.85 3.61
N ALA A 28 -3.40 -15.88 3.49
CA ALA A 28 -2.08 -15.78 2.88
C ALA A 28 -2.09 -15.27 1.44
N GLY A 29 -3.12 -15.60 0.66
CA GLY A 29 -3.28 -15.09 -0.71
C GLY A 29 -3.42 -13.56 -0.74
N THR A 30 -4.42 -13.03 -0.05
CA THR A 30 -4.67 -11.58 0.03
C THR A 30 -3.51 -10.83 0.70
N ALA A 31 -2.91 -11.39 1.75
CA ALA A 31 -1.77 -10.79 2.42
C ALA A 31 -0.53 -10.74 1.50
N SER A 32 -0.27 -11.79 0.71
CA SER A 32 0.81 -11.80 -0.28
C SER A 32 0.61 -10.75 -1.37
N GLU A 33 -0.64 -10.55 -1.83
CA GLU A 33 -0.97 -9.48 -2.78
C GLU A 33 -0.67 -8.10 -2.17
N ILE A 34 -1.06 -7.85 -0.92
CA ILE A 34 -0.80 -6.59 -0.22
C ILE A 34 0.71 -6.33 -0.11
N ALA A 35 1.50 -7.34 0.28
CA ALA A 35 2.96 -7.22 0.37
C ALA A 35 3.59 -6.90 -1.00
N MET A 36 3.10 -7.54 -2.06
CA MET A 36 3.56 -7.30 -3.43
C MET A 36 3.27 -5.86 -3.87
N TRP A 37 2.04 -5.37 -3.67
CA TRP A 37 1.65 -3.99 -4.00
C TRP A 37 2.47 -2.97 -3.22
N ALA A 38 2.66 -3.18 -1.91
CA ALA A 38 3.46 -2.29 -1.08
C ALA A 38 4.93 -2.22 -1.56
N LYS A 39 5.50 -3.36 -1.94
CA LYS A 39 6.84 -3.41 -2.52
C LYS A 39 6.91 -2.69 -3.87
N GLU A 40 5.95 -2.92 -4.76
CA GLU A 40 5.92 -2.25 -6.07
C GLU A 40 5.81 -0.73 -5.93
N ILE A 41 4.97 -0.23 -5.02
CA ILE A 41 4.83 1.20 -4.75
C ILE A 41 6.15 1.79 -4.23
N ARG A 42 6.87 1.06 -3.36
CA ARG A 42 8.18 1.48 -2.83
C ARG A 42 9.22 1.59 -3.94
N GLU A 43 9.27 0.60 -4.83
CA GLU A 43 10.28 0.49 -5.89
C GLU A 43 10.01 1.45 -7.05
N ARG A 44 8.75 1.52 -7.52
CA ARG A 44 8.38 2.30 -8.71
C ARG A 44 8.04 3.75 -8.41
N ARG A 45 7.69 4.09 -7.16
CA ARG A 45 7.30 5.43 -6.72
C ARG A 45 6.33 6.11 -7.70
N PRO A 46 5.15 5.50 -7.92
CA PRO A 46 4.24 5.93 -8.96
C PRO A 46 3.82 7.39 -8.79
N SER A 47 3.78 8.08 -9.91
CA SER A 47 3.30 9.46 -10.01
C SER A 47 1.80 9.54 -9.73
N ARG A 48 1.28 10.74 -9.46
CA ARG A 48 -0.16 10.93 -9.23
C ARG A 48 -1.02 10.39 -10.39
N GLU A 49 -0.59 10.59 -11.62
CA GLU A 49 -1.29 10.10 -12.82
C GLU A 49 -1.30 8.57 -12.88
N GLU A 50 -0.18 7.93 -12.56
CA GLU A 50 -0.07 6.47 -12.49
C GLU A 50 -0.95 5.88 -11.39
N LEU A 51 -0.96 6.49 -10.19
CA LEU A 51 -1.87 6.10 -9.10
C LEU A 51 -3.34 6.28 -9.49
N THR A 52 -3.65 7.34 -10.24
CA THR A 52 -5.02 7.61 -10.71
C THR A 52 -5.49 6.55 -11.70
N ALA A 53 -4.63 6.18 -12.65
CA ALA A 53 -4.93 5.13 -13.64
C ALA A 53 -5.04 3.75 -12.97
N LEU A 54 -4.20 3.48 -11.97
CA LEU A 54 -4.25 2.24 -11.20
C LEU A 54 -5.59 2.12 -10.44
N VAL A 55 -5.98 3.17 -9.70
CA VAL A 55 -7.25 3.17 -8.96
C VAL A 55 -8.45 3.00 -9.90
N ASP A 56 -8.42 3.60 -11.09
CA ASP A 56 -9.48 3.41 -12.10
C ASP A 56 -9.57 1.98 -12.61
N ALA A 57 -8.43 1.33 -12.85
CA ALA A 57 -8.37 -0.03 -13.37
C ALA A 57 -8.79 -1.06 -12.30
N THR A 58 -8.39 -0.86 -11.05
CA THR A 58 -8.60 -1.81 -9.96
C THR A 58 -9.93 -1.61 -9.24
N CYS A 59 -10.47 -0.39 -9.21
CA CYS A 59 -11.72 -0.05 -8.52
C CYS A 59 -12.75 0.60 -9.46
N PRO A 60 -13.26 -0.12 -10.47
CA PRO A 60 -14.27 0.41 -11.37
C PRO A 60 -15.56 0.72 -10.59
N GLY A 61 -16.10 1.92 -10.80
CA GLY A 61 -17.35 2.36 -10.15
C GLY A 61 -17.18 2.99 -8.76
N LEU A 62 -15.95 3.24 -8.33
CA LEU A 62 -15.68 3.95 -7.07
C LEU A 62 -16.24 5.40 -7.15
N PRO A 63 -17.03 5.86 -6.17
CA PRO A 63 -17.53 7.23 -6.13
C PRO A 63 -16.39 8.26 -6.18
N ALA A 64 -16.62 9.39 -6.88
CA ALA A 64 -15.57 10.39 -7.13
C ALA A 64 -14.88 10.90 -5.85
N ASP A 65 -15.64 11.10 -4.76
CA ASP A 65 -15.10 11.52 -3.46
C ASP A 65 -14.21 10.46 -2.81
N GLN A 66 -14.64 9.19 -2.79
CA GLN A 66 -13.84 8.08 -2.27
C GLN A 66 -12.59 7.86 -3.12
N ARG A 67 -12.71 7.96 -4.44
CA ARG A 67 -11.59 7.88 -5.37
C ARG A 67 -10.55 8.95 -5.09
N LYS A 68 -10.99 10.20 -4.89
CA LYS A 68 -10.09 11.30 -4.55
C LYS A 68 -9.37 11.06 -3.23
N GLN A 69 -10.09 10.61 -2.19
CA GLN A 69 -9.50 10.28 -0.88
C GLN A 69 -8.48 9.15 -0.98
N LEU A 70 -8.78 8.09 -1.74
CA LEU A 70 -7.89 6.97 -1.95
C LEU A 70 -6.59 7.39 -2.65
N ILE A 71 -6.69 8.19 -3.73
CA ILE A 71 -5.52 8.70 -4.45
C ILE A 71 -4.67 9.62 -3.56
N ASP A 72 -5.29 10.49 -2.77
CA ASP A 72 -4.57 11.41 -1.89
C ASP A 72 -3.87 10.65 -0.75
N GLY A 73 -4.53 9.64 -0.17
CA GLY A 73 -3.95 8.73 0.81
C GLY A 73 -2.76 7.95 0.26
N LEU A 74 -2.90 7.34 -0.91
CA LEU A 74 -1.81 6.63 -1.60
C LEU A 74 -0.64 7.58 -1.92
N ARG A 75 -0.93 8.81 -2.33
CA ARG A 75 0.10 9.81 -2.60
C ARG A 75 0.84 10.24 -1.34
N ALA A 76 0.13 10.44 -0.23
CA ALA A 76 0.76 10.69 1.06
C ALA A 76 1.66 9.51 1.44
N PHE A 77 1.18 8.28 1.22
CA PHE A 77 1.93 7.05 1.48
C PHE A 77 3.24 6.96 0.66
N VAL A 78 3.18 7.27 -0.65
CA VAL A 78 4.37 7.35 -1.53
C VAL A 78 5.34 8.43 -1.06
N ARG A 79 4.84 9.60 -0.65
CA ARG A 79 5.67 10.70 -0.12
C ARG A 79 6.40 10.32 1.16
N PHE A 80 5.74 9.59 2.06
CA PHE A 80 6.40 9.10 3.27
C PHE A 80 7.49 8.06 2.98
N ALA A 81 7.43 7.36 1.84
CA ALA A 81 8.51 6.50 1.37
C ALA A 81 9.72 7.26 0.78
N GLU A 82 9.65 8.60 0.67
CA GLU A 82 10.77 9.46 0.28
C GLU A 82 11.68 9.85 1.47
N SER A 83 11.26 9.59 2.71
CA SER A 83 11.93 10.05 3.93
C SER A 83 12.81 9.01 4.61
#